data_AF-A0A5C9CJM1-F1
#
_entry.id   AF-A0A5C9CJM1-F1
#
_cell.length_a   1.000
_cell.length_b   1.000
_cell.length_c   1.000
_cell.angle_alpha   90.00
_cell.angle_beta   90.00
_cell.angle_gamma   90.00
#
_symmetry.space_group_name_H-M   'P 1'
#
loop_
_entity.id
_entity.type
_entity.pdbx_description
1 polymer ?
#
loop_
_entity_poly.entity_id
_entity_poly.type
_entity_poly.pdbx_seq_one_letter_code
_entity_poly.pdbx_strand_id
1 'polypeptide(L)'
;MLVFSGKEIHIDGQPTTLYHYCFEWSRETVAIALGYGSIYNHSYSPNARYDDIAQRTKIFSAIQDIQPGEEITINYNGDPEDRSPMEFDVL
;
A
#
# COMPACT_ATOMS: atom_id res chain seq x y z
N MET A 1 -3.03 2.99 -12.21
CA MET A 1 -1.83 2.33 -11.62
C MET A 1 -0.87 1.91 -12.71
N LEU A 2 0.42 1.80 -12.40
CA LEU A 2 1.41 1.14 -13.25
C LEU A 2 1.57 -0.31 -12.79
N VAL A 3 1.27 -1.28 -13.65
CA VAL A 3 1.31 -2.73 -13.33
C VAL A 3 2.45 -3.37 -14.09
N PHE A 4 3.27 -4.15 -13.40
CA PHE A 4 4.47 -4.77 -13.96
C PHE A 4 4.83 -6.07 -13.22
N SER A 5 5.84 -6.80 -13.71
CA SER A 5 6.20 -8.09 -13.13
C SER A 5 6.77 -7.92 -11.73
N GLY A 6 6.38 -8.78 -10.79
CA GLY A 6 6.99 -8.83 -9.45
C GLY A 6 8.48 -9.13 -9.46
N LYS A 7 9.02 -9.63 -10.59
CA LYS A 7 10.47 -9.79 -10.79
C LYS A 7 11.22 -8.46 -10.88
N GLU A 8 10.56 -7.35 -11.20
CA GLU A 8 11.23 -6.04 -11.34
C GLU A 8 11.44 -5.33 -10.00
N ILE A 9 10.73 -5.74 -8.94
CA ILE A 9 10.93 -5.19 -7.59
C ILE A 9 12.01 -5.94 -6.80
N HIS A 10 12.66 -6.94 -7.41
CA HIS A 10 13.83 -7.61 -6.86
C HIS A 10 14.95 -7.66 -7.89
N ILE A 11 16.16 -7.25 -7.52
CA ILE A 11 17.37 -7.37 -8.35
C ILE A 11 18.38 -8.20 -7.56
N ASP A 12 18.87 -9.29 -8.14
CA ASP A 12 19.81 -10.23 -7.50
C ASP A 12 19.34 -10.74 -6.13
N GLY A 13 18.02 -10.91 -5.98
CA GLY A 13 17.38 -11.38 -4.74
C GLY A 13 17.24 -10.30 -3.65
N GLN A 14 17.58 -9.04 -3.94
CA GLN A 14 17.42 -7.91 -3.01
C GLN A 14 16.24 -7.03 -3.42
N PRO A 15 15.45 -6.50 -2.46
CA PRO A 15 14.36 -5.59 -2.77
C PRO A 15 14.89 -4.28 -3.36
N THR A 16 14.24 -3.77 -4.40
CA THR A 16 14.53 -2.43 -4.94
C THR A 16 13.83 -1.36 -4.10
N THR A 17 14.17 -0.09 -4.30
CA THR A 17 13.44 1.01 -3.65
C THR A 17 11.94 0.98 -3.98
N LEU A 18 11.55 0.54 -5.19
CA LEU A 18 10.14 0.46 -5.58
C LEU A 18 9.37 -0.64 -4.83
N TYR A 19 10.05 -1.65 -4.29
CA TYR A 19 9.44 -2.73 -3.51
C TYR A 19 8.55 -2.16 -2.39
N HIS A 20 9.04 -1.15 -1.66
CA HIS A 20 8.35 -0.55 -0.52
C HIS A 20 7.09 0.26 -0.88
N TYR A 21 6.83 0.47 -2.17
CA TYR A 21 5.71 1.28 -2.67
C TYR A 21 4.75 0.47 -3.55
N CYS A 22 4.97 -0.84 -3.67
CA CYS A 22 4.18 -1.71 -4.53
C CYS A 22 3.08 -2.42 -3.76
N PHE A 23 1.91 -2.51 -4.38
CA PHE A 23 0.83 -3.40 -3.96
C PHE A 23 0.91 -4.71 -4.74
N GLU A 24 0.56 -5.81 -4.10
CA GLU A 24 0.26 -7.05 -4.81
C GLU A 24 -0.94 -6.81 -5.75
N TRP A 25 -0.86 -7.28 -7.00
CA TRP A 25 -1.91 -7.10 -8.00
C TRP A 25 -2.40 -8.44 -8.57
N SER A 26 -1.50 -9.40 -8.72
CA SER A 26 -1.82 -10.80 -8.98
C SER A 26 -0.67 -11.67 -8.47
N ARG A 27 -0.80 -12.99 -8.61
CA ARG A 27 0.25 -13.95 -8.23
C ARG A 27 1.65 -13.64 -8.79
N GLU A 28 1.76 -12.95 -9.93
CA GLU A 28 3.03 -12.68 -10.60
C GLU A 28 3.30 -11.19 -10.85
N THR A 29 2.36 -10.32 -10.51
CA THR A 29 2.44 -8.88 -10.82
C THR A 29 2.18 -8.02 -9.62
N VAL A 30 2.85 -6.88 -9.63
CA VAL A 30 2.71 -5.82 -8.63
C VAL A 30 2.27 -4.55 -9.32
N ALA A 31 1.73 -3.63 -8.53
CA ALA A 31 1.26 -2.35 -9.01
C ALA A 31 1.77 -1.21 -8.14
N ILE A 32 2.24 -0.15 -8.78
CA ILE A 32 2.41 1.16 -8.15
C ILE A 32 1.12 1.96 -8.36
N ALA A 33 0.51 2.36 -7.25
CA ALA A 33 -0.59 3.30 -7.26
C ALA A 33 -0.05 4.73 -7.43
N LEU A 34 -0.09 5.21 -8.67
CA LEU A 34 0.27 6.59 -9.03
C LEU A 34 -0.67 7.62 -8.36
N GLY A 35 -0.41 8.90 -8.57
CA GLY A 35 -1.06 9.96 -7.79
C GLY A 35 -0.59 9.87 -6.33
N TYR A 36 -1.53 9.85 -5.39
CA TYR A 36 -1.23 9.73 -3.96
C TYR A 36 -1.26 8.28 -3.44
N GLY A 37 -1.53 7.29 -4.28
CA GLY A 37 -1.88 5.94 -3.79
C GLY A 37 -0.72 5.17 -3.13
N SER A 38 0.53 5.47 -3.47
CA SER A 38 1.70 4.78 -2.92
C SER A 38 2.52 5.67 -1.99
N ILE A 39 1.95 6.73 -1.43
CA ILE A 39 2.65 7.62 -0.49
C ILE A 39 2.06 7.61 0.93
N TYR A 40 0.92 6.95 1.14
CA TYR A 40 0.34 6.81 2.47
C TYR A 40 1.14 5.80 3.29
N ASN A 41 1.54 6.19 4.49
CA ASN A 41 2.33 5.34 5.37
C ASN A 41 1.47 4.25 6.03
N HIS A 42 2.18 3.26 6.59
CA HIS A 42 1.57 2.17 7.33
C HIS A 42 1.18 2.58 8.76
N SER A 43 0.00 2.16 9.21
CA SER A 43 -0.39 2.12 10.63
C SER A 43 -1.21 0.86 10.92
N TYR A 44 -1.02 0.28 12.10
CA TYR A 44 -1.92 -0.75 12.65
C TYR A 44 -3.22 -0.15 13.22
N SER A 45 -3.33 1.18 13.34
CA SER A 45 -4.58 1.87 13.65
C SER A 45 -4.83 2.90 12.55
N PRO A 46 -5.08 2.45 11.30
CA PRO A 46 -5.18 3.35 10.16
C PRO A 46 -6.45 4.20 10.24
N ASN A 47 -6.43 5.37 9.61
CA ASN A 47 -7.62 6.23 9.45
C ASN A 47 -8.21 6.17 8.03
N ALA A 48 -7.56 5.44 7.12
CA ALA A 48 -8.09 5.12 5.78
C ALA A 48 -7.89 3.64 5.42
N ARG A 49 -8.75 3.15 4.52
CA ARG A 49 -8.63 1.85 3.87
C ARG A 49 -8.46 2.02 2.37
N TYR A 50 -7.95 0.99 1.68
CA TYR A 50 -7.96 0.95 0.23
C TYR A 50 -8.72 -0.25 -0.30
N ASP A 51 -9.31 -0.08 -1.48
CA ASP A 51 -10.04 -1.12 -2.19
C ASP A 51 -9.65 -1.13 -3.66
N ASP A 52 -9.45 -2.34 -4.20
CA ASP A 52 -9.25 -2.54 -5.64
C ASP A 52 -10.59 -2.54 -6.34
N ILE A 53 -10.77 -1.61 -7.28
CA ILE A 53 -11.95 -1.56 -8.13
C ILE A 53 -11.61 -1.96 -9.56
N ALA A 54 -12.65 -2.23 -10.36
CA ALA A 54 -12.50 -2.50 -11.77
C ALA A 54 -11.69 -1.39 -12.48
N GLN A 55 -10.93 -1.75 -13.51
CA GLN A 55 -10.11 -0.85 -14.34
C GLN A 55 -8.79 -0.34 -13.74
N ARG A 56 -8.09 -1.13 -12.89
CA ARG A 56 -6.74 -0.77 -12.38
C ARG A 56 -6.73 0.55 -11.60
N THR A 57 -7.71 0.70 -10.71
CA THR A 57 -7.87 1.86 -9.84
C THR A 57 -7.96 1.38 -8.39
N LYS A 58 -7.26 2.09 -7.50
CA LYS A 58 -7.42 1.98 -6.05
C LYS A 58 -8.24 3.16 -5.54
N ILE A 59 -9.24 2.86 -4.74
CA ILE A 59 -9.97 3.88 -3.98
C ILE A 59 -9.40 3.86 -2.57
N PHE A 60 -9.06 5.04 -2.06
CA PHE A 60 -8.71 5.25 -0.66
C PHE A 60 -9.87 5.97 0.02
N SER A 61 -10.43 5.36 1.06
CA SER A 61 -11.61 5.85 1.77
C SER A 61 -11.27 6.03 3.24
N ALA A 62 -11.64 7.18 3.80
CA ALA A 62 -11.56 7.39 5.24
C ALA A 62 -12.49 6.41 5.97
N ILE A 63 -12.02 5.84 7.09
CA ILE A 63 -12.81 4.96 7.96
C ILE A 63 -13.16 5.63 9.30
N GLN A 64 -12.65 6.83 9.52
CA GLN A 64 -12.96 7.73 10.63
C GLN A 64 -12.81 9.19 10.15
N ASP A 65 -13.25 10.14 10.97
CA ASP A 65 -13.03 11.57 10.70
C ASP A 65 -11.52 11.87 10.74
N ILE A 66 -11.01 12.61 9.74
CA ILE A 66 -9.60 12.99 9.63
C ILE A 66 -9.50 14.51 9.80
N GLN A 67 -8.76 14.96 10.82
CA GLN A 67 -8.64 16.39 11.12
C GLN A 67 -7.57 17.08 10.25
N PRO A 68 -7.63 18.41 10.05
CA PRO A 68 -6.58 19.14 9.36
C PRO A 68 -5.20 18.93 10.03
N GLY A 69 -4.24 18.44 9.24
CA GLY A 69 -2.89 18.14 9.71
C GLY A 69 -2.69 16.72 10.26
N GLU A 70 -3.75 15.92 10.36
CA GLU A 70 -3.65 14.49 10.66
C GLU A 70 -3.10 13.75 9.43
N GLU A 71 -2.14 12.85 9.65
CA GLU A 71 -1.58 12.02 8.59
C GLU A 71 -2.58 10.95 8.15
N ILE A 72 -2.76 10.80 6.83
CA ILE A 72 -3.54 9.69 6.28
C ILE A 72 -2.67 8.44 6.27
N THR A 73 -3.08 7.43 7.01
CA THR A 73 -2.38 6.14 7.10
C THR A 73 -3.29 5.00 6.69
N ILE A 74 -2.68 3.94 6.15
CA ILE A 74 -3.35 2.72 5.71
C ILE A 74 -2.72 1.50 6.38
N ASN A 75 -3.41 0.36 6.38
CA ASN A 75 -2.79 -0.91 6.77
C ASN A 75 -2.19 -1.59 5.53
N TYR A 76 -0.88 -1.87 5.53
CA TYR A 76 -0.21 -2.51 4.40
C TYR A 76 -0.58 -3.99 4.23
N ASN A 77 -1.14 -4.62 5.28
CA ASN A 77 -1.76 -5.94 5.19
C ASN A 77 -3.11 -5.91 4.44
N GLY A 78 -3.61 -4.73 4.09
CA GLY A 78 -4.87 -4.52 3.36
C GLY A 78 -6.09 -4.43 4.27
N ASP A 79 -6.27 -5.36 5.20
CA ASP A 79 -7.35 -5.29 6.19
C ASP A 79 -6.98 -4.30 7.32
N PRO A 80 -7.80 -3.26 7.60
CA PRO A 80 -7.57 -2.33 8.70
C PRO A 80 -7.37 -2.99 10.07
N GLU A 81 -7.96 -4.17 10.31
CA GLU A 81 -7.88 -4.89 11.58
C GLU A 81 -6.72 -5.91 11.64
N ASP A 82 -6.00 -6.14 10.54
CA ASP A 82 -4.86 -7.06 10.55
C ASP A 82 -3.69 -6.48 11.38
N ARG A 83 -3.13 -7.32 12.24
CA ARG A 83 -2.01 -7.00 13.16
C ARG A 83 -0.79 -7.86 12.89
N SER A 84 -0.73 -8.52 11.73
CA SER A 84 0.41 -9.31 11.31
C SER A 84 1.67 -8.44 11.25
N PRO A 85 2.81 -8.94 11.78
CA PRO A 85 4.04 -8.17 11.86
C PRO A 85 4.55 -7.83 10.45
N MET A 86 4.98 -6.57 10.26
CA MET A 86 5.70 -6.13 9.08
C MET A 86 7.21 -6.30 9.26
N GLU A 87 7.95 -6.36 8.17
CA GLU A 87 9.43 -6.50 8.17
C GLU A 87 10.17 -5.20 8.54
N PHE A 88 9.45 -4.16 8.96
CA PHE A 88 9.98 -2.86 9.33
C PHE A 88 9.28 -2.33 10.59
N ASP A 89 9.97 -1.46 11.31
CA ASP A 89 9.41 -0.79 12.48
C ASP A 89 8.34 0.22 12.05
N VAL A 90 7.19 0.18 12.72
CA VAL A 90 6.14 1.19 12.57
C VAL A 90 6.46 2.35 13.51
N LEU A 91 6.37 3.58 12.99
CA LEU A 91 6.60 4.81 13.75
C LEU A 91 5.55 5.02 14.84
#